data_AF-A0A399ZA55-F1
#
_entry.id   AF-A0A399ZA55-F1
#
_cell.length_a   1.000
_cell.length_b   1.000
_cell.length_c   1.000
_cell.angle_alpha   90.00
_cell.angle_beta   90.00
_cell.angle_gamma   90.00
#
_symmetry.space_group_name_H-M   'P 1'
#
loop_
_entity.id
_entity.type
_entity.pdbx_description
1 polymer ?
#
loop_
_entity_poly.entity_id
_entity_poly.type
_entity_poly.pdbx_seq_one_letter_code
_entity_poly.pdbx_strand_id
1 'polypeptide(L)' 'MSTLLDLFKTMEYGPAPESPAAVNAWLDDHGRKFGQFINNEWVTPKAAKYYSSYNPSTGELLAETAQAEKKDV' A
#
# COMPACT_ATOMS: atom_id res chain seq x y z
N MET A 1 10.00 -0.33 36.83
CA MET A 1 8.71 0.33 36.56
C MET A 1 9.00 1.56 35.74
N SER A 2 8.68 1.54 34.46
CA SER A 2 8.81 2.73 33.60
C SER A 2 7.73 3.74 34.00
N THR A 3 8.09 5.01 34.14
CA THR A 3 7.11 6.05 34.47
C THR A 3 6.32 6.44 33.21
N LEU A 4 5.10 6.95 33.36
CA LEU A 4 4.30 7.46 32.24
C LEU A 4 5.11 8.48 31.42
N LEU A 5 5.92 9.31 32.09
CA LEU A 5 6.77 10.32 31.47
C LEU A 5 7.86 9.71 30.58
N ASP A 6 8.37 8.51 30.91
CA ASP A 6 9.37 7.83 30.08
C ASP A 6 8.75 7.18 28.84
N LEU A 7 7.50 6.72 28.93
CA LEU A 7 6.74 6.22 27.77
C LEU A 7 6.46 7.32 26.73
N PHE A 8 6.16 8.54 27.20
CA PHE A 8 6.00 9.72 26.32
C PHE A 8 7.31 10.16 25.67
N LYS A 9 8.48 9.84 26.26
CA LYS A 9 9.79 10.14 25.65
C LYS A 9 10.18 9.14 24.57
N THR A 10 9.88 7.85 24.76
CA THR A 10 10.20 6.83 23.75
C THR A 10 9.18 6.78 22.63
N MET A 11 7.95 7.27 22.87
CA MET A 11 6.80 7.15 21.95
C MET A 11 6.69 5.72 21.41
N GLU A 12 6.94 4.73 22.27
CA GLU A 12 6.94 3.33 21.85
C GLU A 12 5.57 2.98 21.27
N TYR A 13 5.59 2.64 19.99
CA TYR A 13 4.41 2.22 19.28
C TYR A 13 3.92 0.92 19.91
N GLY A 14 2.71 0.92 20.43
CA GLY A 14 2.09 -0.29 20.95
C GLY A 14 1.99 -1.34 19.85
N PRO A 15 2.04 -2.64 20.18
CA PRO A 15 1.92 -3.68 19.17
C PRO A 15 0.59 -3.50 18.43
N ALA A 16 0.67 -3.31 17.09
CA ALA A 16 -0.51 -3.28 16.24
C ALA A 16 -1.21 -4.65 16.36
N PRO A 17 -2.40 -4.74 16.98
CA PRO A 17 -3.10 -6.00 17.15
C PRO A 17 -3.77 -6.47 15.84
N GLU A 18 -3.73 -5.64 14.80
CA GLU A 18 -4.30 -5.89 13.49
C GLU A 18 -3.38 -6.80 12.66
N SER A 19 -3.96 -7.87 12.11
CA SER A 19 -3.24 -8.77 11.22
C SER A 19 -3.17 -8.19 9.81
N PRO A 20 -1.99 -8.20 9.14
CA PRO A 20 -1.88 -7.81 7.74
C PRO A 20 -2.55 -8.81 6.78
N ALA A 21 -3.02 -9.96 7.27
CA ALA A 21 -3.56 -11.05 6.46
C ALA A 21 -4.73 -10.61 5.55
N ALA A 22 -5.64 -9.76 6.06
CA ALA A 22 -6.78 -9.28 5.29
C ALA A 22 -6.34 -8.42 4.09
N VAL A 23 -5.34 -7.54 4.30
CA VAL A 23 -4.78 -6.70 3.23
C VAL A 23 -4.05 -7.55 2.20
N ASN A 24 -3.25 -8.52 2.64
CA ASN A 24 -2.53 -9.41 1.72
C ASN A 24 -3.51 -10.20 0.84
N ALA A 25 -4.56 -10.78 1.43
CA ALA A 25 -5.58 -11.50 0.68
C ALA A 25 -6.30 -10.60 -0.34
N TRP A 26 -6.60 -9.35 0.04
CA TRP A 26 -7.21 -8.38 -0.89
C TRP A 26 -6.28 -8.03 -2.05
N LEU A 27 -4.99 -7.79 -1.78
CA LEU A 27 -4.00 -7.51 -2.81
C LEU A 27 -3.85 -8.69 -3.80
N ASP A 28 -3.87 -9.92 -3.27
CA ASP A 28 -3.81 -11.15 -4.07
C ASP A 28 -5.04 -11.33 -4.95
N ASP A 29 -6.25 -11.08 -4.42
CA ASP A 29 -7.52 -11.14 -5.15
C ASP A 29 -7.57 -10.17 -6.34
N HIS A 30 -6.84 -9.05 -6.24
CA HIS A 30 -6.72 -8.04 -7.28
C HIS A 30 -5.47 -8.21 -8.17
N GLY A 31 -4.77 -9.35 -8.05
CA GLY A 31 -3.59 -9.68 -8.87
C GLY A 31 -2.39 -8.76 -8.63
N ARG A 32 -2.37 -8.01 -7.51
CA ARG A 32 -1.31 -7.07 -7.12
C ARG A 32 -0.91 -6.07 -8.22
N LYS A 33 -1.82 -5.77 -9.14
CA LYS A 33 -1.55 -4.90 -10.29
C LYS A 33 -2.76 -4.03 -10.58
N PHE A 34 -2.59 -2.73 -10.37
CA PHE A 34 -3.69 -1.78 -10.38
C PHE A 34 -3.58 -0.79 -11.54
N GLY A 35 -4.71 -0.58 -12.22
CA GLY A 35 -4.89 0.49 -13.19
C GLY A 35 -5.36 1.79 -12.55
N GLN A 36 -5.76 2.75 -13.39
CA GLN A 36 -6.45 3.96 -12.92
C GLN A 36 -7.94 3.71 -12.80
N PHE A 37 -8.62 4.43 -11.91
CA PHE A 37 -10.08 4.38 -11.80
C PHE A 37 -10.67 5.70 -12.31
N ILE A 38 -11.25 5.69 -13.51
CA ILE A 38 -11.72 6.88 -14.22
C ILE A 38 -13.15 6.61 -14.68
N ASN A 39 -14.07 7.56 -14.46
CA ASN A 39 -15.47 7.44 -14.87
C ASN A 39 -16.17 6.15 -14.38
N ASN A 40 -15.90 5.76 -13.13
CA ASN A 40 -16.45 4.55 -12.51
C ASN A 40 -15.99 3.22 -13.16
N GLU A 41 -14.90 3.26 -13.91
CA GLU A 41 -14.30 2.11 -14.57
C GLU A 41 -12.81 2.00 -14.26
N TRP A 42 -12.31 0.75 -14.17
CA TRP A 42 -10.88 0.47 -14.08
C TRP A 42 -10.25 0.49 -15.47
N VAL A 43 -9.32 1.41 -15.69
CA VAL A 43 -8.63 1.62 -16.95
C VAL A 43 -7.18 1.15 -16.85
N THR A 44 -6.80 0.24 -17.73
CA THR A 44 -5.42 -0.26 -17.87
C THR A 44 -4.92 -0.02 -19.30
N PRO A 45 -4.18 1.07 -19.55
CA PRO A 45 -3.63 1.32 -20.87
C PRO A 45 -2.67 0.20 -21.28
N LYS A 46 -2.78 -0.32 -22.51
CA LYS A 46 -1.89 -1.40 -23.02
C LYS A 46 -0.39 -1.06 -22.97
N ALA A 47 -0.05 0.23 -23.03
CA ALA A 47 1.32 0.72 -22.96
C ALA A 47 1.65 1.40 -21.62
N ALA A 48 0.84 1.18 -20.57
CA ALA A 48 1.09 1.78 -19.26
C ALA A 48 2.42 1.28 -18.69
N LYS A 49 3.22 2.22 -18.20
CA LYS A 49 4.34 1.90 -17.32
C LYS A 49 3.79 1.59 -15.93
N TYR A 50 4.44 0.68 -15.22
CA TYR A 50 4.05 0.32 -13.86
C TYR A 50 5.17 0.68 -12.90
N TYR A 51 4.79 1.10 -11.70
CA TYR A 51 5.70 1.31 -10.59
C TYR A 51 5.41 0.33 -9.48
N SER A 52 6.47 -0.29 -8.98
CA SER A 52 6.42 -1.16 -7.81
C SER A 52 6.25 -0.33 -6.53
N SER A 53 5.27 -0.70 -5.72
CA SER A 53 5.05 -0.18 -4.37
C SER A 53 5.53 -1.20 -3.35
N TYR A 54 6.30 -0.75 -2.38
CA TYR A 54 6.95 -1.61 -1.39
C TYR A 54 6.45 -1.31 0.02
N ASN A 55 6.42 -2.33 0.86
CA ASN A 55 6.16 -2.18 2.28
C ASN A 55 7.33 -1.41 2.92
N PRO A 56 7.10 -0.24 3.52
CA PRO A 56 8.19 0.57 4.07
C PRO A 56 8.87 -0.07 5.30
N SER A 57 8.20 -1.01 5.97
CA SER A 57 8.71 -1.68 7.17
C SER A 57 9.55 -2.92 6.84
N THR A 58 9.24 -3.63 5.76
CA THR A 58 9.92 -4.90 5.40
C THR A 58 10.68 -4.85 4.07
N GLY A 59 10.40 -3.84 3.22
CA GLY A 59 10.94 -3.74 1.86
C GLY A 59 10.31 -4.69 0.85
N GLU A 60 9.30 -5.47 1.26
CA GLU A 60 8.63 -6.44 0.39
C GLU A 60 7.73 -5.76 -0.64
N LEU A 61 7.65 -6.33 -1.84
CA LEU A 61 6.75 -5.84 -2.89
C LEU A 61 5.29 -6.04 -2.48
N LEU A 62 4.52 -4.95 -2.45
CA LEU A 62 3.08 -5.00 -2.19
C LEU A 62 2.31 -5.19 -3.49
N ALA A 63 2.48 -4.27 -4.43
CA ALA A 63 1.76 -4.24 -5.70
C ALA A 63 2.42 -3.33 -6.73
N GLU A 64 1.97 -3.43 -7.98
CA GLU A 64 2.32 -2.51 -9.05
C GLU A 64 1.14 -1.57 -9.35
N THR A 65 1.42 -0.29 -9.59
CA THR A 65 0.41 0.70 -10.00
C THR A 65 0.76 1.30 -11.36
N ALA A 66 -0.25 1.47 -12.21
CA ALA A 66 -0.09 2.09 -13.52
C ALA A 66 0.25 3.58 -13.38
N GLN A 67 1.30 4.02 -14.06
CA GLN A 67 1.64 5.44 -14.17
C GLN A 67 0.69 6.11 -15.16
N ALA A 68 -0.08 7.09 -14.69
CA ALA A 68 -0.90 7.93 -15.54
C ALA A 68 -0.04 8.79 -16.47
N GLU A 69 -0.50 8.96 -17.70
CA GLU A 69 0.05 9.91 -18.67
C GLU A 69 -0.90 11.10 -18.85
N LYS A 70 -0.48 12.12 -19.62
CA LYS A 70 -1.30 13.32 -19.87
C LYS A 70 -2.70 13.04 -20.43
N LYS A 71 -2.91 11.89 -21.06
CA LYS A 71 -4.19 11.48 -21.65
C LYS A 71 -5.21 10.96 -20.62
N ASP A 72 -4.73 10.62 -19.43
CA ASP A 72 -5.50 9.99 -18.36
C ASP A 72 -5.99 11.03 -17.31
N VAL A 73 -5.66 12.32 -17.50
CA VAL A 73 -5.99 13.47 -16.61
C VAL A 73 -7.01 14.38 -17.27
#